data_AF-A0A0J9E4M5-F1
#
_entry.id   AF-A0A0J9E4M5-F1
#
_cell.length_a   1.000
_cell.length_b   1.000
_cell.length_c   1.000
_cell.angle_alpha   90.00
_cell.angle_beta   90.00
_cell.angle_gamma   90.00
#
_symmetry.space_group_name_H-M   'P 1'
#
loop_
_entity.id
_entity.type
_entity.pdbx_description
1 polymer ?
#
loop_
_entity_poly.entity_id
_entity_poly.type
_entity_poly.pdbx_seq_one_letter_code
_entity_poly.pdbx_strand_id
1 'polypeptide(L)'
;MPPEPLELYPDVNFLATGLAIKDVSPASFEEVLDRIATCAKTLAVQGADVISLMGTSLSFYRGPAYNAQLVEVMKDATGLPCTTMTNAVLDALRHVGGARIAIATAYTDALNIPLVRYLEASGYCVENLESLNLSEVEDVLNVTDAQLNELCLKTAAASPQADAIFLSCGGLHTAAITQPLEDLTGLPLISSAMAGTWGVVRLAELDTRVAGYGQLFET
;
A
#
# COMPACT_ATOMS: atom_id res chain seq x y z
N MET A 1 -3.08 8.34 10.91
CA MET A 1 -2.37 8.53 9.64
C MET A 1 -1.03 7.82 9.78
N PRO A 2 -0.56 7.07 8.76
CA PRO A 2 0.82 6.58 8.74
C PRO A 2 1.81 7.77 8.88
N PRO A 3 3.04 7.58 9.38
CA PRO A 3 4.02 8.67 9.47
C PRO A 3 4.60 9.09 8.12
N GLU A 4 4.66 8.19 7.13
CA GLU A 4 5.33 8.38 5.84
C GLU A 4 4.89 9.66 5.09
N PRO A 5 3.59 10.04 5.04
CA PRO A 5 3.17 11.31 4.43
C PRO A 5 3.90 12.54 4.96
N LEU A 6 4.01 12.68 6.29
CA LEU A 6 4.64 13.85 6.91
C LEU A 6 6.16 13.77 6.86
N GLU A 7 6.73 12.56 6.85
CA GLU A 7 8.17 12.36 6.71
C GLU A 7 8.66 12.71 5.30
N LEU A 8 7.95 12.23 4.27
CA LEU A 8 8.35 12.38 2.88
C LEU A 8 7.98 13.74 2.28
N TYR A 9 6.85 14.31 2.70
CA TYR A 9 6.30 15.52 2.09
C TYR A 9 5.85 16.52 3.16
N PRO A 10 6.78 17.11 3.94
CA PRO A 10 6.45 17.98 5.07
C PRO A 10 5.70 19.25 4.68
N ASP A 11 5.83 19.69 3.42
CA ASP A 11 5.17 20.88 2.87
C ASP A 11 3.77 20.59 2.30
N VAL A 12 3.34 19.32 2.27
CA VAL A 12 2.01 18.91 1.79
C VAL A 12 1.06 18.74 2.99
N ASN A 13 -0.14 19.31 2.88
CA ASN A 13 -1.16 19.18 3.91
C ASN A 13 -1.90 17.84 3.79
N PHE A 14 -1.70 16.93 4.76
CA PHE A 14 -2.41 15.66 4.81
C PHE A 14 -3.52 15.68 5.86
N LEU A 15 -4.72 15.30 5.43
CA LEU A 15 -5.89 15.10 6.27
C LEU A 15 -6.18 13.60 6.42
N ALA A 16 -6.61 13.17 7.60
CA ALA A 16 -6.93 11.76 7.85
C ALA A 16 -8.20 11.61 8.69
N THR A 17 -9.01 10.62 8.31
CA THR A 17 -10.15 10.16 9.10
C THR A 17 -10.11 8.64 9.20
N GLY A 18 -10.41 8.10 10.39
CA GLY A 18 -10.44 6.66 10.61
C GLY A 18 -11.79 6.07 10.24
N LEU A 19 -11.78 4.95 9.50
CA LEU A 19 -13.01 4.23 9.16
C LEU A 19 -13.68 3.62 10.40
N ALA A 20 -12.91 3.28 11.44
CA ALA A 20 -13.40 2.64 12.67
C ALA A 20 -14.21 1.35 12.41
N ILE A 21 -13.81 0.59 11.38
CA ILE A 21 -14.41 -0.71 11.05
C ILE A 21 -13.94 -1.73 12.09
N LYS A 22 -14.89 -2.42 12.72
CA LYS A 22 -14.62 -3.44 13.74
C LYS A 22 -14.37 -4.83 13.15
N ASP A 23 -14.93 -5.09 11.97
CA ASP A 23 -14.85 -6.37 11.26
C ASP A 23 -15.00 -6.12 9.75
N VAL A 24 -14.28 -6.87 8.92
CA VAL A 24 -14.36 -6.83 7.45
C VAL A 24 -14.93 -8.17 6.97
N SER A 25 -16.13 -8.50 7.43
CA SER A 25 -16.86 -9.70 6.99
C SER A 25 -17.85 -9.38 5.86
N PRO A 26 -18.24 -10.38 5.04
CA PRO A 26 -19.21 -10.17 3.96
C PRO A 26 -20.55 -9.55 4.40
N ALA A 27 -20.95 -9.76 5.66
CA ALA A 27 -22.17 -9.22 6.23
C ALA A 27 -22.10 -7.70 6.55
N SER A 28 -20.90 -7.13 6.65
CA SER A 28 -20.65 -5.72 6.97
C SER A 28 -20.41 -4.84 5.74
N PHE A 29 -20.56 -5.41 4.54
CA PHE A 29 -20.08 -4.79 3.30
C PHE A 29 -20.73 -3.44 2.96
N GLU A 30 -22.06 -3.36 3.03
CA GLU A 30 -22.78 -2.11 2.77
C GLU A 30 -22.40 -1.04 3.80
N GLU A 31 -22.26 -1.43 5.07
CA GLU A 31 -21.81 -0.54 6.14
C GLU A 31 -20.39 -0.01 5.86
N VAL A 32 -19.48 -0.84 5.35
CA VAL A 32 -18.13 -0.43 4.95
C VAL A 32 -18.18 0.60 3.82
N LEU A 33 -19.00 0.37 2.79
CA LEU A 33 -19.15 1.32 1.66
C LEU A 33 -19.70 2.67 2.13
N ASP A 34 -20.77 2.64 2.93
CA ASP A 34 -21.39 3.85 3.48
C ASP A 34 -20.41 4.63 4.38
N ARG A 35 -19.59 3.90 5.14
CA ARG A 35 -18.55 4.49 5.99
C ARG A 35 -17.45 5.13 5.16
N ILE A 36 -17.00 4.48 4.09
CA ILE A 36 -16.02 5.03 3.16
C ILE A 36 -16.54 6.32 2.51
N ALA A 37 -17.78 6.31 2.02
CA ALA A 37 -18.42 7.49 1.44
C ALA A 37 -18.51 8.65 2.45
N THR A 38 -18.89 8.35 3.69
CA THR A 38 -19.00 9.34 4.78
C THR A 38 -17.64 9.95 5.12
N CYS A 39 -16.60 9.11 5.23
CA CYS A 39 -15.24 9.54 5.50
C CYS A 39 -14.68 10.39 4.35
N ALA A 40 -14.93 10.00 3.09
CA ALA A 40 -14.53 10.77 1.92
C ALA A 40 -15.18 12.17 1.92
N LYS A 41 -16.50 12.25 2.17
CA LYS A 41 -17.21 13.53 2.32
C LYS A 41 -16.64 14.40 3.43
N THR A 42 -16.26 13.78 4.55
CA THR A 42 -15.65 14.48 5.68
C THR A 42 -14.33 15.13 5.26
N LEU A 43 -13.47 14.41 4.54
CA LEU A 43 -12.21 14.95 4.02
C LEU A 43 -12.45 16.06 3.00
N ALA A 44 -13.41 15.89 2.09
CA ALA A 44 -13.79 16.91 1.11
C ALA A 44 -14.25 18.23 1.79
N VAL A 45 -15.09 18.14 2.82
CA VAL A 45 -15.54 19.31 3.61
C VAL A 45 -14.38 19.98 4.35
N GLN A 46 -13.36 19.22 4.75
CA GLN A 46 -12.15 19.77 5.36
C GLN A 46 -11.18 20.39 4.35
N GLY A 47 -11.49 20.35 3.06
CA GLY A 47 -10.70 20.99 2.01
C GLY A 47 -9.66 20.07 1.36
N ALA A 48 -9.87 18.75 1.37
CA ALA A 48 -9.03 17.84 0.58
C ALA A 48 -9.26 18.05 -0.93
N ASP A 49 -8.17 18.08 -1.71
CA ASP A 49 -8.24 18.14 -3.18
C ASP A 49 -8.32 16.74 -3.81
N VAL A 50 -7.72 15.74 -3.17
CA VAL A 50 -7.74 14.33 -3.60
C VAL A 50 -7.89 13.40 -2.39
N ILE A 51 -8.39 12.19 -2.62
CA ILE A 51 -8.68 11.23 -1.54
C ILE A 51 -8.05 9.87 -1.85
N SER A 52 -7.38 9.27 -0.85
CA SER A 52 -6.87 7.90 -0.94
C SER A 52 -7.43 7.06 0.20
N LEU A 53 -8.00 5.90 -0.14
CA LEU A 53 -8.29 4.86 0.84
C LEU A 53 -6.99 4.15 1.26
N MET A 54 -6.50 4.50 2.44
CA MET A 54 -5.29 3.91 3.02
C MET A 54 -5.63 2.66 3.83
N GLY A 55 -5.05 1.52 3.44
CA GLY A 55 -5.29 0.20 4.04
C GLY A 55 -5.41 -0.90 2.99
N THR A 56 -4.29 -1.51 2.63
CA THR A 56 -4.17 -2.41 1.45
C THR A 56 -5.19 -3.55 1.46
N SER A 57 -5.37 -4.23 2.59
CA SER A 57 -6.25 -5.41 2.70
C SER A 57 -7.71 -5.10 2.38
N LEU A 58 -8.22 -3.95 2.80
CA LEU A 58 -9.60 -3.56 2.52
C LEU A 58 -9.84 -3.40 1.02
N SER A 59 -8.86 -2.87 0.28
CA SER A 59 -8.97 -2.64 -1.16
C SER A 59 -8.67 -3.87 -2.02
N PHE A 60 -7.78 -4.80 -1.60
CA PHE A 60 -7.49 -5.99 -2.41
C PHE A 60 -8.36 -7.22 -2.11
N TYR A 61 -8.92 -7.35 -0.90
CA TYR A 61 -9.45 -8.64 -0.41
C TYR A 61 -10.54 -9.28 -1.30
N ARG A 62 -11.39 -8.48 -1.95
CA ARG A 62 -12.45 -8.97 -2.87
C ARG A 62 -12.11 -8.80 -4.36
N GLY A 63 -10.84 -8.58 -4.70
CA GLY A 63 -10.39 -8.51 -6.08
C GLY A 63 -10.52 -7.13 -6.75
N PRO A 64 -10.00 -6.99 -7.99
CA PRO A 64 -9.90 -5.69 -8.68
C PRO A 64 -11.24 -4.97 -8.89
N ALA A 65 -12.32 -5.71 -9.19
CA ALA A 65 -13.65 -5.13 -9.41
C ALA A 65 -14.18 -4.45 -8.14
N TYR A 66 -13.93 -5.03 -6.97
CA TYR A 66 -14.32 -4.40 -5.70
C TYR A 66 -13.50 -3.15 -5.41
N ASN A 67 -12.18 -3.20 -5.63
CA ASN A 67 -11.34 -2.02 -5.50
C ASN A 67 -11.83 -0.85 -6.38
N ALA A 68 -12.22 -1.14 -7.62
CA ALA A 68 -12.81 -0.14 -8.51
C ALA A 68 -14.12 0.42 -7.94
N GLN A 69 -14.99 -0.43 -7.39
CA GLN A 69 -16.20 0.03 -6.71
C GLN A 69 -15.90 0.97 -5.53
N LEU A 70 -14.89 0.68 -4.71
CA LEU A 70 -14.48 1.56 -3.60
C LEU A 70 -14.09 2.95 -4.10
N VAL A 71 -13.35 3.02 -5.20
CA VAL A 71 -12.95 4.28 -5.83
C VAL A 71 -14.18 5.06 -6.32
N GLU A 72 -15.10 4.40 -7.02
CA GLU A 72 -16.31 5.06 -7.53
C GLU A 72 -17.21 5.55 -6.39
N VAL A 73 -17.35 4.79 -5.30
CA VAL A 73 -18.09 5.24 -4.10
C VAL A 73 -17.51 6.55 -3.53
N MET A 74 -16.18 6.68 -3.46
CA MET A 74 -15.55 7.92 -2.97
C MET A 74 -15.74 9.07 -3.96
N LYS A 75 -15.60 8.80 -5.27
CA LYS A 75 -15.82 9.80 -6.33
C LYS A 75 -17.26 10.30 -6.35
N ASP A 76 -18.25 9.41 -6.37
CA ASP A 76 -19.67 9.76 -6.37
C ASP A 76 -20.06 10.56 -5.12
N ALA A 77 -19.43 10.24 -3.99
CA ALA A 77 -19.68 10.92 -2.72
C ALA A 77 -19.12 12.35 -2.67
N THR A 78 -18.08 12.67 -3.45
CA THR A 78 -17.28 13.90 -3.26
C THR A 78 -17.08 14.75 -4.51
N GLY A 79 -17.14 14.15 -5.70
CA GLY A 79 -16.73 14.76 -6.96
C GLY A 79 -15.21 14.90 -7.13
N LEU A 80 -14.40 14.37 -6.21
CA LEU A 80 -12.94 14.53 -6.19
C LEU A 80 -12.20 13.34 -6.82
N PRO A 81 -10.97 13.54 -7.32
CA PRO A 81 -10.08 12.43 -7.66
C PRO A 81 -9.86 11.52 -6.45
N CYS A 82 -10.12 10.22 -6.64
CA CYS A 82 -10.00 9.23 -5.59
C CYS A 82 -9.16 8.03 -6.05
N THR A 83 -8.39 7.46 -5.12
CA THR A 83 -7.62 6.23 -5.33
C THR A 83 -7.62 5.34 -4.09
N THR A 84 -6.92 4.21 -4.15
CA THR A 84 -6.67 3.33 -3.00
C THR A 84 -5.19 3.02 -2.89
N MET A 85 -4.76 2.59 -1.71
CA MET A 85 -3.40 2.12 -1.50
C MET A 85 -3.04 0.94 -2.42
N THR A 86 -4.01 0.08 -2.75
CA THR A 86 -3.78 -1.01 -3.72
C THR A 86 -3.48 -0.47 -5.11
N ASN A 87 -4.24 0.52 -5.61
CA ASN A 87 -3.92 1.16 -6.90
C ASN A 87 -2.53 1.79 -6.87
N ALA A 88 -2.21 2.50 -5.78
CA ALA A 88 -0.91 3.13 -5.61
C ALA A 88 0.25 2.12 -5.64
N VAL A 89 0.08 0.93 -5.05
CA VAL A 89 1.06 -0.17 -5.14
C VAL A 89 1.21 -0.66 -6.59
N LEU A 90 0.11 -0.88 -7.32
CA LEU A 90 0.20 -1.32 -8.72
C LEU A 90 0.93 -0.27 -9.58
N ASP A 91 0.59 1.00 -9.39
CA ASP A 91 1.20 2.09 -10.14
C ASP A 91 2.68 2.26 -9.78
N ALA A 92 3.05 2.10 -8.51
CA ALA A 92 4.43 2.11 -8.04
C ALA A 92 5.24 0.95 -8.64
N LEU A 93 4.70 -0.28 -8.61
CA LEU A 93 5.33 -1.44 -9.24
C LEU A 93 5.53 -1.22 -10.74
N ARG A 94 4.53 -0.66 -11.44
CA ARG A 94 4.64 -0.33 -12.86
C ARG A 94 5.68 0.74 -13.12
N HIS A 95 5.75 1.76 -12.28
CA HIS A 95 6.69 2.89 -12.38
C HIS A 95 8.14 2.41 -12.33
N VAL A 96 8.45 1.46 -11.45
CA VAL A 96 9.79 0.86 -11.32
C VAL A 96 10.04 -0.32 -12.27
N GLY A 97 9.11 -0.62 -13.19
CA GLY A 97 9.24 -1.73 -14.13
C GLY A 97 9.08 -3.13 -13.52
N GLY A 98 8.53 -3.24 -12.31
CA GLY A 98 8.31 -4.50 -11.62
C GLY A 98 7.13 -5.28 -12.20
N ALA A 99 7.38 -6.34 -12.99
CA ALA A 99 6.33 -7.21 -13.54
C ALA A 99 6.26 -8.56 -12.82
N ARG A 100 7.43 -9.12 -12.48
CA ARG A 100 7.59 -10.30 -11.64
C ARG A 100 8.05 -9.87 -10.26
N ILE A 101 7.32 -10.26 -9.24
CA ILE A 101 7.46 -9.68 -7.91
C ILE A 101 7.74 -10.75 -6.85
N ALA A 102 8.68 -10.42 -5.98
CA ALA A 102 8.96 -11.14 -4.74
C ALA A 102 8.15 -10.48 -3.62
N ILE A 103 7.26 -11.21 -2.95
CA ILE A 103 6.37 -10.64 -1.93
C ILE A 103 6.90 -10.93 -0.53
N ALA A 104 7.20 -9.87 0.22
CA ALA A 104 7.44 -9.91 1.65
C ALA A 104 6.19 -9.37 2.37
N THR A 105 5.68 -10.04 3.39
CA THR A 105 4.40 -9.67 4.02
C THR A 105 4.40 -9.94 5.52
N ALA A 106 3.56 -9.22 6.26
CA ALA A 106 3.31 -9.51 7.67
C ALA A 106 2.06 -10.38 7.88
N TYR A 107 1.30 -10.69 6.83
CA TYR A 107 -0.04 -11.25 6.95
C TYR A 107 -0.06 -12.77 7.10
N THR A 108 -1.18 -13.27 7.63
CA THR A 108 -1.53 -14.69 7.55
C THR A 108 -1.94 -15.11 6.14
N ASP A 109 -1.96 -16.42 5.89
CA ASP A 109 -2.37 -17.00 4.60
C ASP A 109 -3.78 -16.59 4.18
N ALA A 110 -4.66 -16.31 5.14
CA ALA A 110 -6.02 -15.83 4.88
C ALA A 110 -6.03 -14.50 4.11
N LEU A 111 -4.97 -13.69 4.23
CA LEU A 111 -4.78 -12.44 3.47
C LEU A 111 -3.76 -12.57 2.35
N ASN A 112 -2.73 -13.43 2.48
CA ASN A 112 -1.75 -13.63 1.41
C ASN A 112 -2.37 -14.28 0.16
N ILE A 113 -3.28 -15.25 0.32
CA ILE A 113 -3.97 -15.88 -0.81
C ILE A 113 -4.76 -14.87 -1.65
N PRO A 114 -5.65 -14.03 -1.08
CA PRO A 114 -6.33 -13.01 -1.87
C PRO A 114 -5.38 -11.92 -2.39
N LEU A 115 -4.29 -11.59 -1.68
CA LEU A 115 -3.27 -10.66 -2.18
C LEU A 115 -2.63 -11.17 -3.48
N VAL A 116 -2.15 -12.42 -3.49
CA VAL A 116 -1.54 -13.05 -4.67
C VAL A 116 -2.54 -13.08 -5.82
N ARG A 117 -3.76 -13.55 -5.57
CA ARG A 117 -4.82 -13.57 -6.59
C ARG A 117 -5.11 -12.19 -7.17
N TYR A 118 -5.11 -11.15 -6.34
CA TYR A 118 -5.32 -9.78 -6.79
C TYR A 118 -4.21 -9.32 -7.74
N LEU A 119 -2.95 -9.55 -7.35
CA LEU A 119 -1.77 -9.15 -8.13
C LEU A 119 -1.71 -9.90 -9.46
N GLU A 120 -1.96 -11.21 -9.46
CA GLU A 120 -2.03 -12.03 -10.67
C GLU A 120 -3.17 -11.58 -11.60
N ALA A 121 -4.36 -11.32 -11.05
CA ALA A 121 -5.49 -10.76 -11.81
C ALA A 121 -5.20 -9.36 -12.36
N SER A 122 -4.23 -8.65 -11.77
CA SER A 122 -3.77 -7.33 -12.21
C SER A 122 -2.59 -7.40 -13.19
N GLY A 123 -2.16 -8.60 -13.59
CA GLY A 123 -1.13 -8.82 -14.61
C GLY A 123 0.30 -8.96 -14.09
N TYR A 124 0.49 -9.11 -12.78
CA TYR A 124 1.82 -9.34 -12.18
C TYR A 124 2.07 -10.84 -11.99
N CYS A 125 3.33 -11.25 -12.06
CA CYS A 125 3.75 -12.62 -11.78
C CYS A 125 4.34 -12.69 -10.38
N VAL A 126 3.71 -13.42 -9.47
CA VAL A 126 4.26 -13.64 -8.12
C VAL A 126 5.24 -14.80 -8.18
N GLU A 127 6.52 -14.52 -7.94
CA GLU A 127 7.57 -15.54 -8.01
C GLU A 127 7.70 -16.32 -6.70
N ASN A 128 7.76 -15.61 -5.59
CA ASN A 128 7.72 -16.18 -4.25
C ASN A 128 7.02 -15.24 -3.27
N LEU A 129 6.57 -15.81 -2.15
CA LEU A 129 6.00 -15.07 -1.04
C LEU A 129 6.59 -15.59 0.28
N GLU A 130 7.12 -14.69 1.09
CA GLU A 130 7.54 -14.95 2.46
C GLU A 130 6.71 -14.07 3.43
N SER A 131 6.35 -14.62 4.58
CA SER A 131 5.55 -13.89 5.57
C SER A 131 6.05 -14.06 7.01
N LEU A 132 5.87 -13.01 7.82
CA LEU A 132 5.98 -13.07 9.28
C LEU A 132 4.78 -13.75 9.95
N ASN A 133 3.67 -13.93 9.22
CA ASN A 133 2.45 -14.62 9.67
C ASN A 133 1.86 -14.07 10.98
N LEU A 134 1.69 -12.75 11.05
CA LEU A 134 1.15 -12.03 12.22
C LEU A 134 -0.36 -11.84 12.09
N SER A 135 -1.09 -12.07 13.18
CA SER A 135 -2.55 -11.83 13.25
C SER A 135 -2.92 -10.57 14.05
N GLU A 136 -2.10 -10.19 15.03
CA GLU A 136 -2.40 -9.08 15.92
C GLU A 136 -1.76 -7.77 15.45
N VAL A 137 -2.51 -6.66 15.58
CA VAL A 137 -2.02 -5.33 15.22
C VAL A 137 -0.82 -4.93 16.07
N GLU A 138 -0.80 -5.31 17.35
CA GLU A 138 0.32 -5.03 18.26
C GLU A 138 1.62 -5.71 17.80
N ASP A 139 1.53 -6.94 17.29
CA ASP A 139 2.70 -7.65 16.77
C ASP A 139 3.27 -6.93 15.53
N VAL A 140 2.40 -6.47 14.63
CA VAL A 140 2.81 -5.72 13.43
C VAL A 140 3.54 -4.43 13.81
N LEU A 141 3.08 -3.72 14.84
CA LEU A 141 3.71 -2.47 15.33
C LEU A 141 5.06 -2.71 16.02
N ASN A 142 5.31 -3.93 16.50
CA ASN A 142 6.55 -4.31 17.16
C ASN A 142 7.58 -4.95 16.20
N VAL A 143 7.26 -5.07 14.91
CA VAL A 143 8.20 -5.59 13.91
C VAL A 143 9.37 -4.61 13.76
N THR A 144 10.58 -5.13 13.94
CA THR A 144 11.82 -4.34 13.86
C THR A 144 12.35 -4.25 12.43
N ASP A 145 13.14 -3.21 12.16
CA ASP A 145 13.89 -3.05 10.91
C ASP A 145 14.75 -4.29 10.60
N ALA A 146 15.34 -4.92 11.62
CA ALA A 146 16.14 -6.12 11.44
C ALA A 146 15.31 -7.30 10.89
N GLN A 147 14.10 -7.50 11.43
CA GLN A 147 13.17 -8.54 10.94
C GLN A 147 12.69 -8.26 9.52
N LEU A 148 12.42 -6.99 9.19
CA LEU A 148 12.01 -6.61 7.83
C LEU A 148 13.16 -6.78 6.82
N ASN A 149 14.38 -6.42 7.22
CA ASN A 149 15.57 -6.64 6.40
C ASN A 149 15.78 -8.13 6.13
N GLU A 150 15.75 -8.97 7.17
CA GLU A 150 15.88 -10.43 7.04
C GLU A 150 14.80 -11.01 6.11
N LEU A 151 13.54 -10.60 6.32
CA LEU A 151 12.42 -11.03 5.48
C LEU A 151 12.65 -10.66 4.01
N CYS A 152 12.97 -9.40 3.72
CA CYS A 152 13.15 -8.93 2.34
C CYS A 152 14.34 -9.61 1.66
N LEU A 153 15.48 -9.74 2.36
CA LEU A 153 16.67 -10.42 1.84
C LEU A 153 16.39 -11.91 1.56
N LYS A 154 15.69 -12.60 2.47
CA LYS A 154 15.26 -13.99 2.27
C LYS A 154 14.34 -14.11 1.05
N THR A 155 13.36 -13.21 0.94
CA THR A 155 12.39 -13.21 -0.18
C THR A 155 13.10 -12.99 -1.51
N ALA A 156 14.03 -12.03 -1.58
CA ALA A 156 14.83 -11.76 -2.76
C ALA A 156 15.72 -12.95 -3.15
N ALA A 157 16.41 -13.57 -2.18
CA ALA A 157 17.24 -14.75 -2.41
C ALA A 157 16.44 -15.96 -2.94
N ALA A 158 15.17 -16.08 -2.53
CA ALA A 158 14.26 -17.11 -3.01
C ALA A 158 13.58 -16.76 -4.36
N SER A 159 13.81 -15.56 -4.91
CA SER A 159 13.16 -15.05 -6.12
C SER A 159 14.19 -14.52 -7.14
N PRO A 160 15.06 -15.39 -7.70
CA PRO A 160 16.17 -14.97 -8.56
C PRO A 160 15.75 -14.29 -9.87
N GLN A 161 14.48 -14.36 -10.27
CA GLN A 161 13.97 -13.70 -11.47
C GLN A 161 13.14 -12.45 -11.14
N ALA A 162 13.01 -12.04 -9.87
CA ALA A 162 12.14 -10.94 -9.50
C ALA A 162 12.66 -9.61 -10.07
N ASP A 163 11.75 -8.80 -10.58
CA ASP A 163 12.03 -7.46 -11.08
C ASP A 163 11.91 -6.41 -9.96
N ALA A 164 11.15 -6.72 -8.89
CA ALA A 164 10.98 -5.87 -7.70
C ALA A 164 10.57 -6.69 -6.47
N ILE A 165 10.81 -6.14 -5.29
CA ILE A 165 10.29 -6.65 -4.01
C ILE A 165 9.06 -5.83 -3.63
N PHE A 166 7.96 -6.50 -3.30
CA PHE A 166 6.77 -5.87 -2.73
C PHE A 166 6.65 -6.23 -1.25
N LEU A 167 6.90 -5.25 -0.36
CA LEU A 167 6.71 -5.37 1.08
C LEU A 167 5.29 -4.92 1.47
N SER A 168 4.39 -5.90 1.61
CA SER A 168 2.97 -5.68 1.83
C SER A 168 2.60 -5.71 3.31
N CYS A 169 2.42 -4.52 3.90
CA CYS A 169 1.59 -4.26 5.09
C CYS A 169 1.61 -2.75 5.37
N GLY A 170 0.46 -2.09 5.34
CA GLY A 170 0.36 -0.64 5.57
C GLY A 170 0.65 -0.19 7.01
N GLY A 171 0.87 -1.12 7.94
CA GLY A 171 1.26 -0.83 9.33
C GLY A 171 2.77 -0.98 9.59
N LEU A 172 3.55 -1.40 8.59
CA LEU A 172 5.00 -1.52 8.72
C LEU A 172 5.67 -0.19 8.39
N HIS A 173 6.60 0.21 9.25
CA HIS A 173 7.48 1.36 9.03
C HIS A 173 8.67 0.90 8.20
N THR A 174 8.79 1.41 6.98
CA THR A 174 9.71 0.84 5.97
C THR A 174 10.66 1.87 5.36
N ALA A 175 10.47 3.15 5.68
CA ALA A 175 11.22 4.24 5.09
C ALA A 175 12.74 4.08 5.30
N ALA A 176 13.16 3.78 6.54
CA ALA A 176 14.58 3.65 6.91
C ALA A 176 15.29 2.44 6.28
N ILE A 177 14.55 1.38 5.92
CA ILE A 177 15.13 0.16 5.33
C ILE A 177 15.09 0.15 3.81
N THR A 178 14.33 1.05 3.18
CA THR A 178 14.04 0.97 1.74
C THR A 178 15.31 1.13 0.91
N GLN A 179 16.00 2.27 1.01
CA GLN A 179 17.23 2.49 0.23
C GLN A 179 18.33 1.46 0.53
N PRO A 180 18.66 1.14 1.80
CA PRO A 180 19.66 0.11 2.08
C PRO A 180 19.34 -1.26 1.49
N LEU A 181 18.06 -1.66 1.47
CA LEU A 181 17.66 -2.93 0.86
C LEU A 181 17.77 -2.91 -0.66
N GLU A 182 17.40 -1.81 -1.32
CA GLU A 182 17.61 -1.68 -2.76
C GLU A 182 19.10 -1.74 -3.11
N ASP A 183 19.96 -1.06 -2.35
CA ASP A 183 21.42 -1.08 -2.55
C ASP A 183 22.01 -2.49 -2.39
N LEU A 184 21.48 -3.29 -1.45
CA LEU A 184 21.94 -4.65 -1.18
C LEU A 184 21.43 -5.68 -2.20
N THR A 185 20.19 -5.54 -2.63
CA THR A 185 19.52 -6.53 -3.50
C THR A 185 19.63 -6.20 -4.98
N GLY A 186 19.85 -4.92 -5.32
CA GLY A 186 19.74 -4.40 -6.68
C GLY A 186 18.31 -4.36 -7.22
N LEU A 187 17.30 -4.61 -6.39
CA LEU A 187 15.89 -4.63 -6.76
C LEU A 187 15.17 -3.42 -6.15
N PRO A 188 14.27 -2.74 -6.89
CA PRO A 188 13.35 -1.77 -6.30
C PRO A 188 12.51 -2.41 -5.19
N LEU A 189 12.32 -1.68 -4.08
CA LEU A 189 11.48 -2.08 -2.97
C LEU A 189 10.23 -1.20 -2.92
N ILE A 190 9.09 -1.78 -3.22
CA ILE A 190 7.79 -1.11 -3.08
C ILE A 190 7.19 -1.53 -1.74
N SER A 191 6.92 -0.57 -0.85
CA SER A 191 6.17 -0.82 0.39
C SER A 191 4.78 -0.19 0.33
N SER A 192 3.80 -0.79 1.03
CA SER A 192 2.41 -0.30 0.96
C SER A 192 2.23 1.14 1.44
N ALA A 193 2.86 1.54 2.55
CA ALA A 193 2.70 2.88 3.10
C ALA A 193 3.43 3.94 2.26
N MET A 194 4.65 3.63 1.78
CA MET A 194 5.42 4.51 0.90
C MET A 194 4.71 4.67 -0.45
N ALA A 195 4.27 3.58 -1.07
CA ALA A 195 3.53 3.61 -2.34
C ALA A 195 2.20 4.35 -2.20
N GLY A 196 1.45 4.12 -1.12
CA GLY A 196 0.20 4.84 -0.85
C GLY A 196 0.39 6.35 -0.74
N THR A 197 1.49 6.77 -0.10
CA THR A 197 1.88 8.18 0.03
C THR A 197 2.27 8.76 -1.33
N TRP A 198 3.18 8.09 -2.05
CA TRP A 198 3.58 8.48 -3.41
C TRP A 198 2.37 8.60 -4.35
N GLY A 199 1.45 7.64 -4.29
CA GLY A 199 0.28 7.59 -5.16
C GLY A 199 -0.71 8.73 -4.90
N VAL A 200 -0.94 9.13 -3.64
CA VAL A 200 -1.84 10.26 -3.34
C VAL A 200 -1.22 11.61 -3.70
N VAL A 201 0.10 11.77 -3.51
CA VAL A 201 0.84 12.97 -3.94
C VAL A 201 0.84 13.07 -5.47
N ARG A 202 1.08 11.96 -6.17
CA ARG A 202 0.98 11.89 -7.63
C ARG A 202 -0.43 12.23 -8.12
N LEU A 203 -1.47 11.73 -7.45
CA LEU A 203 -2.87 12.02 -7.80
C LEU A 203 -3.20 13.50 -7.64
N ALA A 204 -2.56 14.19 -6.68
CA ALA A 204 -2.66 15.63 -6.50
C ALA A 204 -1.81 16.44 -7.50
N GLU A 205 -1.16 15.78 -8.47
CA GLU A 205 -0.28 16.40 -9.47
C GLU A 205 0.91 17.16 -8.85
N LEU A 206 1.37 16.72 -7.67
CA LEU A 206 2.53 17.28 -6.97
C LEU A 206 3.81 16.50 -7.31
N ASP A 207 4.97 17.11 -7.03
CA ASP A 207 6.28 16.47 -7.21
C ASP A 207 6.44 15.32 -6.22
N THR A 208 6.64 14.11 -6.75
CA THR A 208 6.80 12.88 -5.97
C THR A 208 8.24 12.56 -5.63
N ARG A 209 9.20 13.42 -6.01
CA ARG A 209 10.62 13.10 -5.84
C ARG A 209 11.12 13.39 -4.44
N VAL A 210 11.72 12.38 -3.81
CA VAL A 210 12.35 12.48 -2.49
C VAL A 210 13.61 11.63 -2.50
N ALA A 211 14.78 12.27 -2.33
CA ALA A 211 16.05 11.57 -2.39
C ALA A 211 16.25 10.63 -1.19
N GLY A 212 16.85 9.45 -1.42
CA GLY A 212 17.26 8.52 -0.37
C GLY A 212 16.16 7.62 0.19
N TYR A 213 15.00 7.55 -0.48
CA TYR A 213 13.87 6.70 -0.07
C TYR A 213 13.55 5.59 -1.09
N GLY A 214 14.52 5.19 -1.91
CA GLY A 214 14.39 4.16 -2.93
C GLY A 214 13.97 4.69 -4.29
N GLN A 215 14.14 3.83 -5.32
CA GLN A 215 13.94 4.14 -6.73
C GLN A 215 12.54 4.68 -7.07
N LEU A 216 11.51 4.33 -6.29
CA LEU A 216 10.16 4.87 -6.47
C LEU A 216 10.12 6.40 -6.41
N PHE A 217 10.99 7.01 -5.60
CA PHE A 217 11.00 8.46 -5.33
C PHE A 217 12.10 9.20 -6.10
N GLU A 218 12.89 8.54 -6.95
CA GLU A 218 13.98 9.19 -7.67
C GLU A 218 13.60 9.68 -9.08
N THR A 219 12.45 9.24 -9.60
CA THR A 219 11.99 9.51 -10.97
C THR A 219 10.52 9.87 -11.03
#